data_AF-A0A968ZP47-F1
#
_entry.id   AF-A0A968ZP47-F1
#
_cell.length_a   1.000
_cell.length_b   1.000
_cell.length_c   1.000
_cell.angle_alpha   90.00
_cell.angle_beta   90.00
_cell.angle_gamma   90.00
#
_symmetry.space_group_name_H-M   'P 1'
#
loop_
_entity.id
_entity.type
_entity.pdbx_description
1 polymer ?
#
loop_
_entity_poly.entity_id
_entity_poly.type
_entity_poly.pdbx_seq_one_letter_code
_entity_poly.pdbx_strand_id
1 'polypeptide(L)'
;MSKRFKAKSSSANSPSVAQPPARQQPLHPLKDPLLWLQAFWKFSRPHTIIGTTLSVLALLAIALASLFARQASSPVFPHTLGGALPEPLTWGHIIAAWLVAWIACLCGNVYIVGLNQVEDIAIDRINKPHLPIASGEFTKAHAQKLVWLTGVSAIALAVISQNTYLMLTIGSSLLIGTAYSLPPIRLKRHPFWASVCILVVRGAIVNLGLYLYFVTQLGLSPNVPARVWALTLFVLVFSFVIAIFKDIPDIEGDRQFNISTYTLRLGRKKVFQLARWVLTVCYGGLILTAPFLPGVQPLF
;
A
#
# COMPACT_ATOMS: atom_id res chain seq x y z
N MET A 1 30.58 7.34 63.14
CA MET A 1 29.48 6.63 62.46
C MET A 1 28.94 7.50 61.33
N SER A 2 29.32 7.23 60.08
CA SER A 2 28.72 7.84 58.89
C SER A 2 28.56 6.74 57.84
N LYS A 3 27.32 6.22 57.71
CA LYS A 3 26.99 5.11 56.80
C LYS A 3 26.66 5.68 55.43
N ARG A 4 27.52 5.40 54.45
CA ARG A 4 27.27 5.55 53.01
C ARG A 4 25.98 4.81 52.60
N PHE A 5 24.99 5.53 52.09
CA PHE A 5 23.86 4.96 51.38
C PHE A 5 24.32 4.46 49.99
N LYS A 6 24.46 3.16 49.84
CA LYS A 6 24.63 2.48 48.55
C LYS A 6 23.24 2.38 47.91
N ALA A 7 22.99 3.16 46.85
CA ALA A 7 21.82 2.99 46.01
C ALA A 7 21.95 1.65 45.25
N LYS A 8 21.10 0.67 45.58
CA LYS A 8 20.94 -0.57 44.81
C LYS A 8 20.25 -0.22 43.49
N SER A 9 20.93 -0.45 42.36
CA SER A 9 20.31 -0.46 41.04
C SER A 9 19.37 -1.66 40.92
N SER A 10 18.06 -1.39 40.96
CA SER A 10 17.05 -2.39 40.61
C SER A 10 17.00 -2.49 39.08
N SER A 11 17.67 -3.49 38.51
CA SER A 11 17.46 -3.90 37.12
C SER A 11 16.10 -4.58 37.04
N ALA A 12 15.07 -3.84 36.64
CA ALA A 12 13.78 -4.41 36.30
C ALA A 12 13.95 -5.30 35.06
N ASN A 13 14.11 -6.60 35.29
CA ASN A 13 13.96 -7.63 34.27
C ASN A 13 12.51 -7.59 33.78
N SER A 14 12.28 -6.91 32.67
CA SER A 14 11.07 -7.09 31.86
C SER A 14 11.02 -8.55 31.40
N PRO A 15 9.88 -9.26 31.56
CA PRO A 15 9.77 -10.65 31.14
C PRO A 15 9.98 -10.73 29.63
N SER A 16 10.98 -11.49 29.19
CA SER A 16 11.13 -11.81 27.77
C SER A 16 9.87 -12.57 27.36
N VAL A 17 9.05 -11.97 26.50
CA VAL A 17 7.98 -12.70 25.83
C VAL A 17 8.65 -13.84 25.09
N ALA A 18 8.49 -15.07 25.59
CA ALA A 18 9.03 -16.26 24.97
C ALA A 18 8.51 -16.30 23.53
N GLN A 19 9.43 -16.15 22.57
CA GLN A 19 9.09 -16.26 21.16
C GLN A 19 8.51 -17.66 20.93
N PRO A 20 7.37 -17.80 20.24
CA PRO A 20 6.90 -19.12 19.85
C PRO A 20 8.00 -19.81 19.05
N PRO A 21 8.28 -21.10 19.29
CA PRO A 21 9.36 -21.79 18.62
C PRO A 21 9.15 -21.71 17.11
N ALA A 22 10.20 -21.32 16.38
CA ALA A 22 10.19 -21.34 14.92
C ALA A 22 9.77 -22.75 14.46
N ARG A 23 8.84 -22.82 13.50
CA ARG A 23 8.33 -24.11 13.02
C ARG A 23 9.51 -24.92 12.47
N GLN A 24 9.66 -26.16 12.91
CA GLN A 24 10.80 -27.01 12.53
C GLN A 24 10.76 -27.43 11.05
N GLN A 25 9.58 -27.41 10.41
CA GLN A 25 9.41 -27.71 8.99
C GLN A 25 8.59 -26.62 8.29
N PRO A 26 9.04 -26.14 7.12
CA PRO A 26 8.30 -25.15 6.34
C PRO A 26 7.04 -25.78 5.74
N LEU A 27 6.02 -24.95 5.52
CA LEU A 27 4.76 -25.37 4.91
C LEU A 27 4.95 -25.75 3.44
N HIS A 28 4.33 -26.86 3.03
CA HIS A 28 4.33 -27.28 1.64
C HIS A 28 2.94 -27.07 1.01
N PRO A 29 2.81 -26.39 -0.14
CA PRO A 29 1.50 -26.02 -0.70
C PRO A 29 0.61 -27.22 -1.02
N LEU A 30 1.21 -28.37 -1.40
CA LEU A 30 0.46 -29.59 -1.70
C LEU A 30 0.18 -30.48 -0.48
N LYS A 31 0.94 -30.33 0.62
CA LYS A 31 0.76 -31.16 1.83
C LYS A 31 -0.10 -30.46 2.87
N ASP A 32 0.05 -29.14 2.97
CA ASP A 32 -0.61 -28.28 3.97
C ASP A 32 -1.36 -27.11 3.31
N PRO A 33 -2.30 -27.35 2.36
CA PRO A 33 -2.85 -26.31 1.50
C PRO A 33 -3.52 -25.17 2.28
N LEU A 34 -4.33 -25.48 3.29
CA LEU A 34 -5.04 -24.47 4.08
C LEU A 34 -4.08 -23.63 4.92
N LEU A 35 -3.09 -24.25 5.56
CA LEU A 35 -2.09 -23.54 6.36
C LEU A 35 -1.18 -22.71 5.46
N TRP A 36 -0.83 -23.21 4.28
CA TRP A 36 -0.04 -22.48 3.29
C TRP A 36 -0.79 -21.24 2.80
N LEU A 37 -2.11 -21.33 2.52
CA LEU A 37 -2.93 -20.19 2.15
C LEU A 37 -3.04 -19.15 3.27
N GLN A 38 -3.16 -19.59 4.53
CA GLN A 38 -3.12 -18.69 5.68
C GLN A 38 -1.77 -17.99 5.81
N ALA A 39 -0.66 -18.71 5.62
CA ALA A 39 0.67 -18.13 5.60
C ALA A 39 0.82 -17.15 4.42
N PHE A 40 0.33 -17.49 3.23
CA PHE A 40 0.34 -16.60 2.08
C PHE A 40 -0.49 -15.32 2.30
N TRP A 41 -1.63 -15.42 2.97
CA TRP A 41 -2.43 -14.27 3.39
C TRP A 41 -1.70 -13.36 4.38
N LYS A 42 -0.95 -13.92 5.34
CA LYS A 42 -0.08 -13.13 6.22
C LYS A 42 1.08 -12.49 5.42
N PHE A 43 1.69 -13.25 4.52
CA PHE A 43 2.80 -12.82 3.67
C PHE A 43 2.42 -11.62 2.80
N SER A 44 1.21 -11.63 2.24
CA SER A 44 0.69 -10.57 1.39
C SER A 44 0.30 -9.29 2.15
N ARG A 45 0.32 -9.31 3.49
CA ARG A 45 -0.14 -8.23 4.38
C ARG A 45 -1.62 -7.89 4.16
N PRO A 46 -2.56 -8.50 4.91
CA PRO A 46 -4.01 -8.40 4.66
C PRO A 46 -4.54 -6.96 4.50
N HIS A 47 -4.06 -6.04 5.34
CA HIS A 47 -4.47 -4.64 5.31
C HIS A 47 -4.07 -3.91 4.01
N THR A 48 -2.95 -4.30 3.37
CA THR A 48 -2.57 -3.72 2.07
C THR A 48 -3.41 -4.31 0.96
N ILE A 49 -3.72 -5.61 0.98
CA ILE A 49 -4.56 -6.28 -0.02
C ILE A 49 -5.99 -5.74 -0.02
N ILE A 50 -6.58 -5.57 1.16
CA ILE A 50 -7.91 -4.95 1.31
C ILE A 50 -7.86 -3.51 0.76
N GLY A 51 -6.86 -2.73 1.17
CA GLY A 51 -6.68 -1.36 0.69
C GLY A 51 -6.51 -1.26 -0.83
N THR A 52 -5.71 -2.13 -1.44
CA THR A 52 -5.53 -2.19 -2.90
C THR A 52 -6.84 -2.51 -3.61
N THR A 53 -7.58 -3.52 -3.14
CA THR A 53 -8.86 -3.92 -3.72
C THR A 53 -9.87 -2.78 -3.67
N LEU A 54 -10.04 -2.13 -2.52
CA LEU A 54 -10.93 -0.99 -2.36
C LEU A 54 -10.50 0.20 -3.22
N SER A 55 -9.20 0.46 -3.35
CA SER A 55 -8.67 1.55 -4.18
C SER A 55 -8.98 1.32 -5.66
N VAL A 56 -8.74 0.11 -6.19
CA VAL A 56 -9.02 -0.21 -7.60
C VAL A 56 -10.51 -0.07 -7.90
N LEU A 57 -11.37 -0.58 -7.02
CA LEU A 57 -12.83 -0.45 -7.14
C LEU A 57 -13.30 1.00 -7.08
N ALA A 58 -12.79 1.78 -6.12
CA ALA A 58 -13.17 3.18 -5.96
C ALA A 58 -12.78 4.01 -7.20
N LEU A 59 -11.59 3.79 -7.77
CA LEU A 59 -11.13 4.53 -8.94
C LEU A 59 -11.89 4.14 -10.21
N LEU A 60 -12.29 2.86 -10.34
CA LEU A 60 -13.23 2.44 -11.38
C LEU A 60 -14.58 3.15 -11.23
N ALA A 61 -15.14 3.17 -10.01
CA ALA A 61 -16.42 3.83 -9.75
C ALA A 61 -16.38 5.33 -10.09
N ILE A 62 -15.28 6.02 -9.74
CA ILE A 62 -15.10 7.44 -10.08
C ILE A 62 -14.97 7.63 -11.61
N ALA A 63 -14.28 6.73 -12.32
CA ALA A 63 -14.17 6.76 -13.77
C ALA A 63 -15.52 6.52 -14.46
N LEU A 64 -16.32 5.57 -13.98
CA LEU A 64 -17.69 5.33 -14.45
C LEU A 64 -18.60 6.54 -14.19
N ALA A 65 -18.47 7.19 -13.02
CA ALA A 65 -19.19 8.42 -12.74
C ALA A 65 -18.80 9.56 -13.71
N SER A 66 -17.53 9.63 -14.14
CA SER A 66 -17.09 10.56 -15.19
C SER A 66 -17.74 10.24 -16.55
N LEU A 67 -17.84 8.96 -16.90
CA LEU A 67 -18.48 8.49 -18.13
C LEU A 67 -19.96 8.90 -18.18
N PHE A 68 -20.72 8.58 -17.12
CA PHE A 68 -22.14 8.88 -17.07
C PHE A 68 -22.43 10.37 -17.01
N ALA A 69 -21.60 11.16 -16.31
CA ALA A 69 -21.73 12.62 -16.31
C ALA A 69 -21.52 13.23 -17.72
N ARG A 70 -20.56 12.72 -18.48
CA ARG A 70 -20.33 13.13 -19.88
C ARG A 70 -21.52 12.79 -20.77
N GLN A 71 -22.12 11.61 -20.60
CA GLN A 71 -23.28 11.17 -21.37
C GLN A 71 -24.51 12.03 -21.06
N ALA A 72 -24.78 12.31 -19.78
CA ALA A 72 -25.88 13.18 -19.35
C ALA A 72 -25.77 14.63 -19.87
N SER A 73 -24.54 15.10 -20.12
CA SER A 73 -24.29 16.44 -20.66
C SER A 73 -24.31 16.50 -22.19
N SER A 74 -24.45 15.35 -22.88
CA SER A 74 -24.40 15.29 -24.34
C SER A 74 -25.77 15.63 -24.95
N PRO A 75 -25.87 16.64 -25.83
CA PRO A 75 -27.13 17.02 -26.48
C PRO A 75 -27.67 15.96 -27.47
N VAL A 76 -26.87 14.95 -27.81
CA VAL A 76 -27.19 13.92 -28.81
C VAL A 76 -27.87 12.69 -28.20
N PHE A 77 -27.71 12.45 -26.89
CA PHE A 77 -28.30 11.29 -26.20
C PHE A 77 -28.99 11.70 -24.88
N PRO A 78 -30.04 12.54 -24.90
CA PRO A 78 -30.65 13.01 -23.65
C PRO A 78 -31.46 11.93 -22.92
N HIS A 79 -31.84 10.83 -23.60
CA HIS A 79 -32.84 9.88 -23.10
C HIS A 79 -32.57 8.40 -23.43
N THR A 80 -31.34 7.91 -23.35
CA THR A 80 -31.18 6.47 -23.08
C THR A 80 -31.52 6.24 -21.61
N LEU A 81 -32.81 6.10 -21.31
CA LEU A 81 -33.31 5.58 -20.04
C LEU A 81 -32.56 4.27 -19.72
N GLY A 82 -31.70 4.27 -18.69
CA GLY A 82 -31.20 3.03 -18.10
C GLY A 82 -29.71 2.71 -18.22
N GLY A 83 -28.80 3.69 -18.12
CA GLY A 83 -27.37 3.39 -17.90
C GLY A 83 -26.71 2.59 -19.04
N ALA A 84 -27.24 2.71 -20.26
CA ALA A 84 -26.68 2.07 -21.45
C ALA A 84 -25.28 2.64 -21.76
N LEU A 85 -24.31 1.75 -21.94
CA LEU A 85 -22.92 2.10 -22.25
C LEU A 85 -22.80 2.58 -23.71
N PRO A 86 -21.91 3.55 -24.01
CA PRO A 86 -21.67 3.98 -25.38
C PRO A 86 -20.99 2.85 -26.17
N GLU A 87 -21.56 2.46 -27.32
CA GLU A 87 -20.93 1.50 -28.23
C GLU A 87 -19.51 1.93 -28.62
N PRO A 88 -18.51 1.02 -28.66
CA PRO A 88 -18.60 -0.44 -28.49
C PRO A 88 -18.37 -0.93 -27.04
N LEU A 89 -18.46 -0.04 -26.03
CA LEU A 89 -18.17 -0.38 -24.65
C LEU A 89 -19.23 -1.33 -24.08
N THR A 90 -18.80 -2.45 -23.53
CA THR A 90 -19.68 -3.41 -22.85
C THR A 90 -19.25 -3.61 -21.40
N TRP A 91 -20.17 -4.09 -20.56
CA TRP A 91 -19.84 -4.47 -19.17
C TRP A 91 -18.74 -5.53 -19.12
N GLY A 92 -18.66 -6.41 -20.12
CA GLY A 92 -17.58 -7.40 -20.25
C GLY A 92 -16.20 -6.74 -20.38
N HIS A 93 -16.08 -5.69 -21.20
CA HIS A 93 -14.84 -4.92 -21.33
C HIS A 93 -14.46 -4.23 -20.01
N ILE A 94 -15.43 -3.63 -19.32
CA ILE A 94 -15.21 -2.95 -18.03
C ILE A 94 -14.73 -3.95 -16.96
N ILE A 95 -15.39 -5.09 -16.85
CA ILE A 95 -15.03 -6.16 -15.91
C ILE A 95 -13.65 -6.71 -16.24
N ALA A 96 -13.35 -6.95 -17.53
CA ALA A 96 -12.03 -7.41 -17.94
C ALA A 96 -10.93 -6.39 -17.59
N ALA A 97 -11.15 -5.10 -17.88
CA ALA A 97 -10.21 -4.04 -17.53
C ALA A 97 -10.00 -3.96 -16.01
N TRP A 98 -11.06 -4.10 -15.23
CA TRP A 98 -10.99 -4.16 -13.77
C TRP A 98 -10.21 -5.37 -13.26
N LEU A 99 -10.51 -6.58 -13.75
CA LEU A 99 -9.82 -7.81 -13.36
C LEU A 99 -8.32 -7.74 -13.66
N VAL A 100 -7.95 -7.26 -14.85
CA VAL A 100 -6.53 -7.09 -15.24
C VAL A 100 -5.83 -6.12 -14.29
N ALA A 101 -6.40 -4.95 -14.03
CA ALA A 101 -5.80 -3.98 -13.12
C ALA A 101 -5.75 -4.49 -11.67
N TRP A 102 -6.82 -5.14 -11.21
CA TRP A 102 -6.92 -5.67 -9.85
C TRP A 102 -5.87 -6.75 -9.61
N ILE A 103 -5.80 -7.76 -10.48
CA ILE A 103 -4.81 -8.85 -10.36
C ILE A 103 -3.39 -8.29 -10.49
N ALA A 104 -3.13 -7.39 -11.45
CA ALA A 104 -1.81 -6.76 -11.59
C ALA A 104 -1.40 -6.00 -10.32
N CYS A 105 -2.32 -5.25 -9.70
CA CYS A 105 -2.06 -4.53 -8.46
C CYS A 105 -1.86 -5.45 -7.26
N LEU A 106 -2.62 -6.55 -7.16
CA LEU A 106 -2.44 -7.54 -6.11
C LEU A 106 -1.08 -8.23 -6.23
N CYS A 107 -0.71 -8.65 -7.44
CA CYS A 107 0.60 -9.21 -7.74
C CYS A 107 1.73 -8.23 -7.41
N GLY A 108 1.60 -6.96 -7.82
CA GLY A 108 2.57 -5.92 -7.49
C GLY A 108 2.67 -5.63 -6.00
N ASN A 109 1.56 -5.65 -5.25
CA ASN A 109 1.56 -5.51 -3.81
C ASN A 109 2.32 -6.66 -3.14
N VAL A 110 2.00 -7.91 -3.49
CA VAL A 110 2.70 -9.10 -2.97
C VAL A 110 4.19 -9.05 -3.29
N TYR A 111 4.58 -8.62 -4.50
CA TYR A 111 5.98 -8.41 -4.85
C TYR A 111 6.66 -7.42 -3.90
N ILE A 112 6.10 -6.23 -3.72
CA ILE A 112 6.71 -5.16 -2.92
C ILE A 112 6.83 -5.57 -1.45
N VAL A 113 5.73 -6.04 -0.84
CA VAL A 113 5.74 -6.42 0.59
C VAL A 113 6.52 -7.70 0.84
N GLY A 114 6.55 -8.62 -0.13
CA GLY A 114 7.30 -9.86 -0.05
C GLY A 114 8.80 -9.63 -0.20
N LEU A 115 9.22 -8.79 -1.15
CA LEU A 115 10.62 -8.40 -1.33
C LEU A 115 11.17 -7.76 -0.07
N ASN A 116 10.40 -6.85 0.55
CA ASN A 116 10.78 -6.25 1.83
C ASN A 116 11.02 -7.33 2.90
N GLN A 117 10.11 -8.31 3.05
CA GLN A 117 10.27 -9.37 4.05
C GLN A 117 11.47 -10.29 3.77
N VAL A 118 11.76 -10.59 2.50
CA VAL A 118 12.92 -11.41 2.10
C VAL A 118 14.24 -10.75 2.51
N GLU A 119 14.32 -9.42 2.44
CA GLU A 119 15.52 -8.65 2.80
C GLU A 119 15.60 -8.29 4.29
N ASP A 120 14.47 -8.30 5.00
CA ASP A 120 14.36 -7.88 6.39
C ASP A 120 14.13 -9.04 7.37
N ILE A 121 14.39 -10.29 6.98
CA ILE A 121 14.12 -11.48 7.83
C ILE A 121 14.61 -11.30 9.28
N ALA A 122 15.83 -10.81 9.46
CA ALA A 122 16.42 -10.64 10.79
C ALA A 122 15.77 -9.49 11.60
N ILE A 123 15.33 -8.42 10.93
CA ILE A 123 14.57 -7.31 11.54
C ILE A 123 13.15 -7.77 11.90
N ASP A 124 12.49 -8.46 10.97
CA ASP A 124 11.12 -8.95 11.14
C ASP A 124 11.04 -10.04 12.23
N ARG A 125 12.10 -10.80 12.50
CA ARG A 125 12.15 -11.70 13.68
C ARG A 125 12.01 -10.96 15.01
N ILE A 126 12.40 -9.70 15.08
CA ILE A 126 12.28 -8.86 16.27
C ILE A 126 10.92 -8.15 16.26
N ASN A 127 10.64 -7.43 15.18
CA ASN A 127 9.49 -6.52 15.11
C ASN A 127 8.17 -7.24 14.80
N LYS A 128 8.22 -8.30 13.99
CA LYS A 128 7.06 -8.98 13.40
C LYS A 128 7.26 -10.51 13.34
N PRO A 129 7.50 -11.19 14.48
CA PRO A 129 7.89 -12.60 14.52
C PRO A 129 6.81 -13.56 13.96
N HIS A 130 5.57 -13.09 13.84
CA HIS A 130 4.45 -13.84 13.27
C HIS A 130 4.45 -13.88 11.73
N LEU A 131 5.31 -13.11 11.06
CA LEU A 131 5.37 -13.11 9.60
C LEU A 131 5.94 -14.42 9.05
N PRO A 132 5.46 -14.93 7.90
CA PRO A 132 5.76 -16.29 7.45
C PRO A 132 7.23 -16.64 7.28
N ILE A 133 8.06 -15.68 6.84
CA ILE A 133 9.51 -15.93 6.72
C ILE A 133 10.21 -15.84 8.08
N ALA A 134 9.76 -14.93 8.95
CA ALA A 134 10.32 -14.73 10.28
C ALA A 134 10.00 -15.91 11.22
N SER A 135 8.77 -16.45 11.12
CA SER A 135 8.27 -17.60 11.89
C SER A 135 8.77 -18.96 11.40
N GLY A 136 9.35 -19.02 10.20
CA GLY A 136 9.78 -20.26 9.54
C GLY A 136 8.67 -21.01 8.80
N GLU A 137 7.46 -20.45 8.69
CA GLU A 137 6.38 -21.01 7.86
C GLU A 137 6.81 -21.11 6.38
N PHE A 138 7.54 -20.12 5.87
CA PHE A 138 8.13 -20.10 4.53
C PHE A 138 9.66 -20.05 4.57
N THR A 139 10.30 -20.80 3.67
CA THR A 139 11.75 -20.67 3.43
C THR A 139 12.03 -19.41 2.61
N LYS A 140 13.24 -18.83 2.76
CA LYS A 140 13.68 -17.69 1.95
C LYS A 140 13.58 -17.97 0.44
N ALA A 141 14.02 -19.16 0.01
CA ALA A 141 13.96 -19.56 -1.39
C ALA A 141 12.52 -19.66 -1.92
N HIS A 142 11.59 -20.19 -1.13
CA HIS A 142 10.18 -20.24 -1.50
C HIS A 142 9.57 -18.84 -1.62
N ALA A 143 9.82 -17.97 -0.64
CA ALA A 143 9.35 -16.59 -0.68
C ALA A 143 9.94 -15.80 -1.86
N GLN A 144 11.22 -15.98 -2.18
CA GLN A 144 11.84 -15.37 -3.36
C GLN A 144 11.17 -15.82 -4.66
N LYS A 145 10.85 -17.11 -4.82
CA LYS A 145 10.10 -17.60 -5.98
C LYS A 145 8.74 -16.93 -6.10
N LEU A 146 8.02 -16.79 -5.00
CA LEU A 146 6.71 -16.14 -4.95
C LEU A 146 6.79 -14.64 -5.29
N VAL A 147 7.80 -13.94 -4.76
CA VAL A 147 8.09 -12.55 -5.13
C VAL A 147 8.34 -12.45 -6.63
N TRP A 148 9.27 -13.23 -7.19
CA TRP A 148 9.55 -13.20 -8.62
C TRP A 148 8.33 -13.51 -9.48
N LEU A 149 7.57 -14.56 -9.14
CA LEU A 149 6.37 -14.95 -9.86
C LEU A 149 5.34 -13.80 -9.87
N THR A 150 5.05 -13.22 -8.71
CA THR A 150 4.08 -12.12 -8.60
C THR A 150 4.58 -10.84 -9.28
N GLY A 151 5.87 -10.52 -9.21
CA GLY A 151 6.45 -9.38 -9.94
C GLY A 151 6.34 -9.54 -11.45
N VAL A 152 6.70 -10.71 -11.99
CA VAL A 152 6.59 -11.01 -13.43
C VAL A 152 5.13 -11.00 -13.86
N SER A 153 4.22 -11.61 -13.10
CA SER A 153 2.78 -11.59 -13.40
C SER A 153 2.22 -10.17 -13.43
N ALA A 154 2.63 -9.29 -12.50
CA ALA A 154 2.18 -7.89 -12.48
C ALA A 154 2.61 -7.15 -13.76
N ILE A 155 3.88 -7.30 -14.17
CA ILE A 155 4.40 -6.68 -15.41
C ILE A 155 3.72 -7.28 -16.63
N ALA A 156 3.59 -8.60 -16.71
CA ALA A 156 2.95 -9.28 -17.82
C ALA A 156 1.50 -8.80 -18.02
N LEU A 157 0.70 -8.74 -16.94
CA LEU A 157 -0.66 -8.23 -17.00
C LEU A 157 -0.72 -6.75 -17.40
N ALA A 158 0.21 -5.93 -16.92
CA ALA A 158 0.30 -4.53 -17.33
C ALA A 158 0.61 -4.39 -18.83
N VAL A 159 1.51 -5.21 -19.38
CA VAL A 159 1.83 -5.22 -20.82
C VAL A 159 0.67 -5.76 -21.66
N ILE A 160 0.04 -6.85 -21.22
CA ILE A 160 -1.13 -7.45 -21.89
C ILE A 160 -2.31 -6.46 -21.95
N SER A 161 -2.45 -5.57 -20.97
CA SER A 161 -3.48 -4.53 -20.99
C SER A 161 -3.34 -3.52 -22.13
N GLN A 162 -2.17 -3.45 -22.78
CA GLN A 162 -1.82 -2.49 -23.82
C GLN A 162 -2.07 -1.02 -23.43
N ASN A 163 -2.12 -0.73 -22.13
CA ASN A 163 -2.42 0.59 -21.61
C ASN A 163 -1.19 1.20 -20.92
N THR A 164 -0.70 2.31 -21.46
CA THR A 164 0.49 3.02 -20.96
C THR A 164 0.36 3.41 -19.49
N TYR A 165 -0.83 3.80 -19.01
CA TYR A 165 -1.01 4.21 -17.62
C TYR A 165 -0.88 3.04 -16.65
N LEU A 166 -1.38 1.84 -16.99
CA LEU A 166 -1.17 0.67 -16.14
C LEU A 166 0.29 0.22 -16.15
N MET A 167 0.95 0.25 -17.32
CA MET A 167 2.38 -0.06 -17.45
C MET A 167 3.23 0.89 -16.60
N LEU A 168 2.97 2.20 -16.66
CA LEU A 168 3.66 3.20 -15.84
C LEU A 168 3.36 2.98 -14.36
N THR A 169 2.10 2.73 -13.99
CA THR A 169 1.68 2.52 -12.60
C THR A 169 2.40 1.33 -11.98
N ILE A 170 2.35 0.17 -12.63
CA ILE A 170 2.99 -1.07 -12.14
C ILE A 170 4.51 -0.95 -12.23
N GLY A 171 5.05 -0.52 -13.36
CA GLY A 171 6.50 -0.42 -13.58
C GLY A 171 7.17 0.53 -12.58
N SER A 172 6.62 1.73 -12.38
CA SER A 172 7.16 2.68 -11.41
C SER A 172 6.98 2.21 -9.96
N SER A 173 5.85 1.59 -9.61
CA SER A 173 5.61 1.06 -8.27
C SER A 173 6.58 -0.06 -7.90
N LEU A 174 6.82 -0.99 -8.83
CA LEU A 174 7.79 -2.08 -8.64
C LEU A 174 9.21 -1.53 -8.57
N LEU A 175 9.59 -0.61 -9.46
CA LEU A 175 10.91 0.02 -9.44
C LEU A 175 11.19 0.71 -8.10
N ILE A 176 10.25 1.51 -7.60
CA ILE A 176 10.37 2.20 -6.32
C ILE A 176 10.39 1.19 -5.17
N GLY A 177 9.54 0.17 -5.18
CA GLY A 177 9.52 -0.89 -4.16
C GLY A 177 10.82 -1.70 -4.11
N THR A 178 11.45 -1.91 -5.25
CA THR A 178 12.77 -2.54 -5.38
C THR A 178 13.88 -1.64 -4.84
N ALA A 179 13.92 -0.37 -5.25
CA ALA A 179 14.87 0.62 -4.73
C ALA A 179 14.72 0.83 -3.22
N TYR A 180 13.51 0.69 -2.69
CA TYR A 180 13.23 0.76 -1.27
C TYR A 180 13.88 -0.40 -0.50
N SER A 181 13.86 -1.62 -1.04
CA SER A 181 14.21 -2.86 -0.31
C SER A 181 15.64 -3.36 -0.58
N LEU A 182 16.11 -3.36 -1.83
CA LEU A 182 17.35 -4.03 -2.23
C LEU A 182 18.61 -3.15 -2.10
N PRO A 183 19.76 -3.72 -1.70
CA PRO A 183 21.06 -3.07 -1.86
C PRO A 183 21.45 -2.96 -3.35
N PRO A 184 22.26 -1.95 -3.75
CA PRO A 184 22.95 -0.98 -2.90
C PRO A 184 22.09 0.21 -2.46
N ILE A 185 20.93 0.45 -3.09
CA ILE A 185 20.13 1.67 -2.87
C ILE A 185 19.43 1.65 -1.50
N ARG A 186 18.65 0.60 -1.22
CA ARG A 186 17.89 0.33 0.02
C ARG A 186 17.39 1.61 0.72
N LEU A 187 16.54 2.38 0.04
CA LEU A 187 16.08 3.70 0.48
C LEU A 187 15.45 3.70 1.87
N LYS A 188 14.91 2.55 2.32
CA LYS A 188 14.32 2.40 3.65
C LYS A 188 15.28 2.74 4.81
N ARG A 189 16.59 2.75 4.58
CA ARG A 189 17.60 3.14 5.59
C ARG A 189 17.51 4.63 5.97
N HIS A 190 16.94 5.45 5.09
CA HIS A 190 16.81 6.89 5.28
C HIS A 190 15.33 7.26 5.47
N PRO A 191 14.94 7.88 6.60
CA PRO A 191 13.52 8.07 6.94
C PRO A 191 12.78 8.97 5.95
N PHE A 192 13.48 9.98 5.42
CA PHE A 192 12.97 10.85 4.38
C PHE A 192 12.59 10.05 3.13
N TRP A 193 13.55 9.32 2.54
CA TRP A 193 13.33 8.53 1.33
C TRP A 193 12.34 7.39 1.55
N ALA A 194 12.37 6.73 2.71
CA ALA A 194 11.39 5.71 3.08
C ALA A 194 9.96 6.26 3.05
N SER A 195 9.76 7.46 3.57
CA SER A 195 8.46 8.15 3.51
C SER A 195 8.11 8.47 2.07
N VAL A 196 9.01 9.14 1.33
CA VAL A 196 8.79 9.52 -0.09
C VAL A 196 8.34 8.33 -0.94
N CYS A 197 8.98 7.17 -0.83
CA CYS A 197 8.56 5.96 -1.55
C CYS A 197 7.09 5.59 -1.28
N ILE A 198 6.66 5.62 -0.02
CA ILE A 198 5.29 5.26 0.38
C ILE A 198 4.30 6.31 -0.09
N LEU A 199 4.61 7.60 0.09
CA LEU A 199 3.77 8.72 -0.37
C LEU A 199 3.61 8.69 -1.89
N VAL A 200 4.69 8.51 -2.64
CA VAL A 200 4.66 8.56 -4.10
C VAL A 200 3.90 7.36 -4.66
N VAL A 201 4.22 6.15 -4.21
CA VAL A 201 3.54 4.94 -4.71
C VAL A 201 2.07 4.93 -4.31
N ARG A 202 1.78 5.05 -3.01
CA ARG A 202 0.41 4.89 -2.50
C ARG A 202 -0.44 6.15 -2.63
N GLY A 203 0.17 7.32 -2.46
CA GLY A 203 -0.51 8.62 -2.51
C GLY A 203 -0.76 9.10 -3.93
N ALA A 204 0.23 8.99 -4.83
CA ALA A 204 0.16 9.58 -6.17
C ALA A 204 -0.01 8.54 -7.28
N ILE A 205 0.96 7.64 -7.44
CA ILE A 205 1.03 6.71 -8.58
C ILE A 205 -0.22 5.85 -8.68
N VAL A 206 -0.61 5.18 -7.59
CA VAL A 206 -1.79 4.29 -7.60
C VAL A 206 -3.07 5.07 -7.90
N ASN A 207 -3.30 6.22 -7.25
CA ASN A 207 -4.54 6.99 -7.44
C ASN A 207 -4.66 7.57 -8.85
N LEU A 208 -3.63 8.30 -9.30
CA LEU A 208 -3.65 8.97 -10.60
C LEU A 208 -3.55 7.95 -11.74
N GLY A 209 -2.63 6.99 -11.60
CA GLY A 209 -2.34 6.01 -12.62
C GLY A 209 -3.51 5.06 -12.89
N LEU A 210 -4.18 4.55 -11.86
CA LEU A 210 -5.35 3.69 -12.04
C LEU A 210 -6.58 4.47 -12.53
N TYR A 211 -6.78 5.72 -12.09
CA TYR A 211 -7.84 6.54 -12.65
C TYR A 211 -7.65 6.76 -14.15
N LEU A 212 -6.43 7.16 -14.56
CA LEU A 212 -6.09 7.38 -15.97
C LEU A 212 -6.19 6.10 -16.80
N TYR A 213 -5.80 4.96 -16.23
CA TYR A 213 -6.04 3.65 -16.83
C TYR A 213 -7.53 3.42 -17.10
N PHE A 214 -8.40 3.56 -16.09
CA PHE A 214 -9.83 3.30 -16.29
C PHE A 214 -10.47 4.29 -17.26
N VAL A 215 -10.18 5.59 -17.14
CA VAL A 215 -10.71 6.62 -18.04
C VAL A 215 -10.35 6.33 -19.50
N THR A 216 -9.11 5.93 -19.78
CA THR A 216 -8.71 5.58 -21.14
C THR A 216 -9.31 4.27 -21.63
N GLN A 217 -9.48 3.27 -20.76
CA GLN A 217 -10.23 2.03 -21.10
C GLN A 217 -11.71 2.29 -21.40
N LEU A 218 -12.28 3.33 -20.80
CA LEU A 218 -13.66 3.79 -21.06
C LEU A 218 -13.77 4.74 -22.26
N GLY A 219 -12.70 4.96 -23.04
CA GLY A 219 -12.70 5.86 -24.20
C GLY A 219 -12.81 7.34 -23.86
N LEU A 220 -12.53 7.73 -22.62
CA LEU A 220 -12.53 9.11 -22.17
C LEU A 220 -11.14 9.73 -22.33
N SER A 221 -11.10 11.06 -22.48
CA SER A 221 -9.84 11.81 -22.49
C SER A 221 -9.13 11.70 -21.13
N PRO A 222 -7.80 11.57 -21.10
CA PRO A 222 -7.01 11.37 -19.87
C PRO A 222 -6.88 12.67 -19.05
N ASN A 223 -8.01 13.21 -18.60
CA ASN A 223 -8.09 14.39 -17.73
C ASN A 223 -8.51 13.98 -16.32
N VAL A 224 -7.72 14.40 -15.33
CA VAL A 224 -7.95 14.12 -13.92
C VAL A 224 -8.85 15.21 -13.31
N PRO A 225 -10.10 14.89 -12.91
CA PRO A 225 -11.01 15.86 -12.34
C PRO A 225 -10.59 16.26 -10.92
N ALA A 226 -11.07 17.42 -10.46
CA ALA A 226 -10.75 17.98 -9.14
C ALA A 226 -10.98 16.98 -7.98
N ARG A 227 -12.04 16.17 -8.04
CA ARG A 227 -12.33 15.12 -7.04
C ARG A 227 -11.23 14.06 -6.91
N VAL A 228 -10.57 13.69 -8.01
CA VAL A 228 -9.46 12.72 -7.98
C VAL A 228 -8.19 13.40 -7.47
N TRP A 229 -7.97 14.68 -7.78
CA TRP A 229 -6.88 15.45 -7.16
C TRP A 229 -7.06 15.61 -5.65
N ALA A 230 -8.27 15.92 -5.19
CA ALA A 230 -8.60 16.00 -3.78
C ALA A 230 -8.38 14.66 -3.07
N LEU A 231 -8.85 13.56 -3.66
CA LEU A 231 -8.57 12.20 -3.17
C LEU A 231 -7.06 11.92 -3.11
N THR A 232 -6.32 12.25 -4.17
CA THR A 232 -4.87 12.03 -4.28
C THR A 232 -4.13 12.80 -3.18
N LEU A 233 -4.45 14.08 -2.97
CA LEU A 233 -3.85 14.90 -1.93
C LEU A 233 -4.16 14.36 -0.53
N PHE A 234 -5.42 13.98 -0.28
CA PHE A 234 -5.83 13.37 0.97
C PHE A 234 -5.04 12.08 1.25
N VAL A 235 -4.98 11.17 0.27
CA VAL A 235 -4.26 9.89 0.42
C VAL A 235 -2.75 10.10 0.52
N LEU A 236 -2.19 11.14 -0.10
CA LEU A 236 -0.77 11.50 0.03
C LEU A 236 -0.42 11.89 1.46
N VAL A 237 -1.19 12.81 2.07
CA VAL A 237 -1.01 13.20 3.47
C VAL A 237 -1.28 12.02 4.40
N PHE A 238 -2.31 11.23 4.13
CA PHE A 238 -2.61 10.02 4.90
C PHE A 238 -1.49 8.98 4.80
N SER A 239 -0.86 8.83 3.63
CA SER A 239 0.27 7.93 3.42
C SER A 239 1.51 8.33 4.21
N PHE A 240 1.73 9.64 4.43
CA PHE A 240 2.76 10.12 5.35
C PHE A 240 2.49 9.67 6.79
N VAL A 241 1.25 9.78 7.25
CA VAL A 241 0.85 9.27 8.57
C VAL A 241 1.15 7.78 8.67
N ILE A 242 0.78 6.97 7.68
CA ILE A 242 1.09 5.53 7.66
C ILE A 242 2.61 5.28 7.72
N ALA A 243 3.39 6.06 6.95
CA ALA A 243 4.85 5.90 6.89
C ALA A 243 5.50 6.11 8.25
N ILE A 244 5.07 7.10 9.04
CA ILE A 244 5.62 7.33 10.38
C ILE A 244 5.00 6.41 11.44
N PHE A 245 3.73 6.03 11.28
CA PHE A 245 3.01 5.22 12.27
C PHE A 245 3.48 3.75 12.25
N LYS A 246 3.82 3.22 11.07
CA LYS A 246 4.36 1.85 10.94
C LYS A 246 5.69 1.67 11.70
N ASP A 247 6.47 2.74 11.82
CA ASP A 247 7.79 2.71 12.46
C ASP A 247 7.71 2.81 14.00
N ILE A 248 6.53 3.09 14.56
CA ILE A 248 6.34 3.17 16.01
C ILE A 248 6.56 1.81 16.71
N PRO A 249 5.89 0.72 16.29
CA PRO A 249 6.13 -0.60 16.87
C PRO A 249 7.50 -1.19 16.49
N ASP A 250 8.13 -0.72 15.41
CA ASP A 250 9.34 -1.31 14.83
C ASP A 250 10.67 -0.81 15.46
N ILE A 251 10.59 0.00 16.53
CA ILE A 251 11.72 0.75 17.11
C ILE A 251 12.92 -0.14 17.51
N GLU A 252 12.67 -1.33 18.04
CA GLU A 252 13.73 -2.20 18.58
C GLU A 252 14.56 -2.83 17.44
N GLY A 253 13.88 -3.45 16.47
CA GLY A 253 14.55 -4.01 15.29
C GLY A 253 15.24 -2.93 14.45
N ASP A 254 14.63 -1.76 14.29
CA ASP A 254 15.23 -0.66 13.53
C ASP A 254 16.53 -0.16 14.17
N ARG A 255 16.57 -0.09 15.51
CA ARG A 255 17.77 0.30 16.27
C ARG A 255 18.90 -0.69 16.09
N GLN A 256 18.62 -1.98 16.21
CA GLN A 256 19.64 -3.04 16.12
C GLN A 256 20.24 -3.15 14.71
N PHE A 257 19.48 -2.81 13.66
CA PHE A 257 19.92 -2.91 12.27
C PHE A 257 20.29 -1.57 11.64
N ASN A 258 20.52 -0.52 12.44
CA ASN A 258 20.92 0.82 12.00
C ASN A 258 19.98 1.43 10.94
N ILE A 259 18.67 1.15 11.04
CA ILE A 259 17.65 1.79 10.23
C ILE A 259 17.24 3.08 10.93
N SER A 260 17.52 4.23 10.32
CA SER A 260 17.14 5.50 10.91
C SER A 260 15.67 5.79 10.62
N THR A 261 14.85 5.93 11.67
CA THR A 261 13.42 6.29 11.55
C THR A 261 13.10 7.58 12.31
N TYR A 262 11.99 8.23 11.99
CA TYR A 262 11.51 9.39 12.77
C TYR A 262 11.22 9.00 14.23
N THR A 263 10.73 7.77 14.46
CA THR A 263 10.48 7.23 15.80
C THR A 263 11.76 7.15 16.62
N LEU A 264 12.88 6.71 16.03
CA LEU A 264 14.17 6.67 16.73
C LEU A 264 14.74 8.06 17.00
N ARG A 265 14.57 9.02 16.09
CA ARG A 265 15.12 10.38 16.23
C ARG A 265 14.32 11.27 17.19
N LEU A 266 12.99 11.19 17.13
CA LEU A 266 12.10 12.11 17.84
C LEU A 266 11.43 11.47 19.07
N GLY A 267 11.40 10.14 19.12
CA GLY A 267 10.74 9.36 20.16
C GLY A 267 9.27 9.06 19.86
N ARG A 268 8.82 7.90 20.35
CA ARG A 268 7.46 7.35 20.12
C ARG A 268 6.32 8.33 20.40
N LYS A 269 6.35 9.03 21.54
CA LYS A 269 5.27 9.96 21.94
C LYS A 269 5.13 11.13 20.97
N LYS A 270 6.26 11.73 20.54
CA LYS A 270 6.25 12.87 19.60
C LYS A 270 5.76 12.47 18.23
N VAL A 271 6.23 11.32 17.70
CA VAL A 271 5.77 10.81 16.40
C VAL A 271 4.29 10.45 16.42
N PHE A 272 3.80 9.83 17.50
CA PHE A 272 2.37 9.55 17.66
C PHE A 272 1.52 10.83 17.68
N GLN A 273 1.96 11.87 18.41
CA GLN A 273 1.26 13.16 18.43
C GLN A 273 1.29 13.86 17.07
N LEU A 274 2.43 13.82 16.37
CA LEU A 274 2.56 14.35 15.01
C LEU A 274 1.60 13.65 14.05
N ALA A 275 1.58 12.31 14.05
CA ALA A 275 0.68 11.50 13.25
C ALA A 275 -0.79 11.89 13.49
N ARG A 276 -1.18 12.02 14.77
CA ARG A 276 -2.53 12.44 15.16
C ARG A 276 -2.87 13.84 14.64
N TRP A 277 -1.98 14.82 14.82
CA TRP A 277 -2.21 16.19 14.37
C TRP A 277 -2.31 16.29 12.84
N VAL A 278 -1.41 15.64 12.11
CA VAL A 278 -1.45 15.58 10.64
C VAL A 278 -2.76 14.96 10.18
N LEU A 279 -3.21 13.89 10.84
CA LEU A 279 -4.49 13.26 10.52
C LEU A 279 -5.68 14.18 10.78
N THR A 280 -5.72 14.85 11.93
CA THR A 280 -6.77 15.82 12.27
C THR A 280 -6.83 16.97 11.26
N VAL A 281 -5.68 17.52 10.87
CA VAL A 281 -5.60 18.58 9.85
C VAL A 281 -6.04 18.07 8.49
N CYS A 282 -5.67 16.84 8.12
CA CYS A 282 -6.06 16.23 6.84
C CYS A 282 -7.58 16.09 6.72
N TYR A 283 -8.23 15.49 7.74
CA TYR A 283 -9.69 15.36 7.75
C TYR A 283 -10.40 16.71 7.88
N GLY A 284 -9.94 17.58 8.78
CA GLY A 284 -10.53 18.91 8.97
C GLY A 284 -10.41 19.76 7.71
N GLY A 285 -9.25 19.74 7.04
CA GLY A 285 -9.02 20.43 5.78
C GLY A 285 -9.93 19.93 4.66
N LEU A 286 -10.15 18.62 4.56
CA LEU A 286 -11.08 18.07 3.57
C LEU A 286 -12.54 18.49 3.85
N ILE A 287 -12.97 18.45 5.12
CA ILE A 287 -14.32 18.88 5.51
C ILE A 287 -14.55 20.36 5.17
N LEU A 288 -13.56 21.21 5.42
CA LEU A 288 -13.64 22.65 5.14
C LEU A 288 -13.57 22.96 3.64
N THR A 289 -12.82 22.19 2.86
CA THR A 289 -12.61 22.44 1.42
C THR A 289 -13.67 21.78 0.53
N ALA A 290 -14.31 20.69 1.00
CA ALA A 290 -15.30 19.95 0.23
C ALA A 290 -16.44 20.80 -0.37
N PRO A 291 -17.03 21.77 0.35
CA PRO A 291 -18.08 22.64 -0.21
C PRO A 291 -17.62 23.50 -1.38
N PHE A 292 -16.31 23.76 -1.49
CA PHE A 292 -15.72 24.62 -2.52
C PHE A 292 -15.15 23.82 -3.70
N LEU A 293 -15.21 22.49 -3.67
CA LEU A 293 -14.69 21.64 -4.73
C LEU A 293 -15.71 21.50 -5.88
N PRO A 294 -15.35 21.88 -7.11
CA PRO A 294 -16.24 21.73 -8.27
C PRO A 294 -16.65 20.26 -8.47
N GLY A 295 -17.95 20.00 -8.52
CA GLY A 295 -18.49 18.66 -8.76
C GLY A 295 -18.57 17.75 -7.53
N VAL A 296 -18.24 18.26 -6.34
CA VAL A 296 -18.71 17.71 -5.05
C VAL A 296 -19.94 18.54 -4.70
N GLN A 297 -21.08 17.88 -4.39
CA GLN A 297 -22.39 18.52 -4.22
C GLN A 297 -22.25 19.91 -3.59
N PRO A 298 -22.62 20.99 -4.32
CA PRO A 298 -22.65 22.29 -3.69
C PRO A 298 -23.73 22.20 -2.61
N LEU A 299 -23.30 22.41 -1.35
CA LEU A 299 -24.23 22.97 -0.39
C LEU A 299 -24.66 24.30 -1.03
N PHE A 300 -25.92 24.39 -1.44
CA PHE A 300 -26.57 25.49 -2.17
C PHE A 300 -26.55 25.39 -3.70
#